data_AF-A0AAV4DJL3-F1
#
_entry.id   AF-A0AAV4DJL3-F1
#
_cell.length_a   1.000
_cell.length_b   1.000
_cell.length_c   1.000
_cell.angle_alpha   90.00
_cell.angle_beta   90.00
_cell.angle_gamma   90.00
#
_symmetry.space_group_name_H-M   'P 1'
#
loop_
_entity.id
_entity.type
_entity.pdbx_description
1 polymer ?
#
loop_
_entity_poly.entity_id
_entity_poly.type
_entity_poly.pdbx_seq_one_letter_code
_entity_poly.pdbx_strand_id
1 'polypeptide(L)'
;MFCQALGKSPHSSEKIYGSDFKTQSLRSGKRKVCRWTAGSHDLGVAWPLYNGEGTREGTGECRCDSGYKGDMCLECKDGFYEESSNETHTICKVCHISCKNICTEGGPKGCDECKKGWQEDEELGCQDIDECATAPCEENQYCSNTQGSYTCFTCDVACDSCTGAGPKKCKECSTGFTFNEDSTECLDDNECSADPSLCSGENEMCKNTPGTYECVCQTGFVRRDNVCVTAPKDAESETGFVEDEDIKKDESEESAKEEL
;
A
#
# COMPACT_ATOMS: atom_id res chain seq x y z
N MET A 1 -30.23 -23.69 35.57
CA MET A 1 -30.74 -25.02 35.13
C MET A 1 -29.54 -25.88 34.77
N PHE A 2 -29.53 -27.12 35.25
CA PHE A 2 -28.42 -28.07 35.16
C PHE A 2 -28.14 -28.55 33.73
N CYS A 3 -26.87 -28.82 33.40
CA CYS A 3 -26.50 -29.89 32.48
C CYS A 3 -25.29 -30.65 33.02
N GLN A 4 -25.44 -31.97 33.16
CA GLN A 4 -24.43 -32.94 33.58
C GLN A 4 -23.54 -33.35 32.39
N ALA A 5 -22.30 -33.73 32.70
CA ALA A 5 -21.34 -34.33 31.77
C ALA A 5 -21.34 -35.86 31.91
N LEU A 6 -21.14 -36.56 30.78
CA LEU A 6 -20.73 -37.96 30.71
C LEU A 6 -19.43 -38.06 29.90
N GLY A 7 -18.56 -38.96 30.34
CA GLY A 7 -17.10 -38.88 30.15
C GLY A 7 -16.48 -39.82 29.11
N LYS A 8 -15.23 -39.46 28.77
CA LYS A 8 -14.01 -40.22 28.36
C LYS A 8 -14.15 -41.26 27.23
N SER A 9 -13.23 -41.33 26.26
CA SER A 9 -11.84 -41.82 26.41
C SER A 9 -10.98 -41.55 25.15
N PRO A 10 -9.63 -41.66 25.19
CA PRO A 10 -8.71 -41.07 24.23
C PRO A 10 -8.08 -42.06 23.24
N HIS A 11 -7.54 -41.56 22.13
CA HIS A 11 -6.45 -42.21 21.40
C HIS A 11 -5.44 -41.16 20.92
N SER A 12 -4.17 -41.48 21.12
CA SER A 12 -3.00 -40.61 20.96
C SER A 12 -2.53 -40.44 19.52
N SER A 13 -1.93 -39.28 19.22
CA SER A 13 -0.68 -39.20 18.46
C SER A 13 -0.05 -37.80 18.60
N GLU A 14 1.25 -37.77 18.92
CA GLU A 14 2.12 -36.60 19.06
C GLU A 14 2.35 -35.89 17.71
N LYS A 15 2.47 -34.55 17.69
CA LYS A 15 3.73 -33.81 17.41
C LYS A 15 3.57 -32.30 17.09
N ILE A 16 4.59 -31.56 17.56
CA ILE A 16 5.18 -30.30 17.08
C ILE A 16 4.60 -28.96 17.58
N TYR A 17 5.51 -28.23 18.24
CA TYR A 17 5.56 -26.84 18.68
C TYR A 17 4.56 -25.86 18.02
N GLY A 18 3.66 -25.36 18.84
CA GLY A 18 3.07 -24.04 18.70
C GLY A 18 3.10 -23.38 20.08
N SER A 19 3.64 -22.17 20.19
CA SER A 19 3.34 -21.32 21.34
C SER A 19 1.83 -21.14 21.38
N ASP A 20 1.14 -21.82 22.30
CA ASP A 20 -0.31 -21.76 22.42
C ASP A 20 -0.75 -20.32 22.71
N PHE A 21 -1.15 -19.62 21.65
CA PHE A 21 -1.86 -18.36 21.74
C PHE A 21 -3.29 -18.65 22.22
N LYS A 22 -3.49 -18.73 23.54
CA LYS A 22 -4.85 -18.68 24.09
C LYS A 22 -5.34 -17.23 24.08
N THR A 23 -5.86 -16.79 22.94
CA THR A 23 -6.79 -15.67 22.87
C THR A 23 -8.11 -16.10 23.53
N GLN A 24 -8.27 -15.79 24.81
CA GLN A 24 -9.62 -15.81 25.41
C GLN A 24 -10.41 -14.63 24.85
N SER A 25 -11.07 -14.85 23.72
CA SER A 25 -12.20 -14.03 23.30
C SER A 25 -13.40 -14.41 24.16
N LEU A 26 -13.67 -13.61 25.19
CA LEU A 26 -14.85 -13.74 26.05
C LEU A 26 -15.67 -12.45 25.90
N ARG A 27 -16.80 -12.59 25.19
CA ARG A 27 -18.00 -11.73 25.13
C ARG A 27 -17.79 -10.22 25.33
N SER A 28 -18.06 -9.44 24.27
CA SER A 28 -18.58 -8.06 24.29
C SER A 28 -17.95 -7.12 25.33
N GLY A 29 -16.89 -6.38 24.96
CA GLY A 29 -16.51 -5.14 25.67
C GLY A 29 -15.17 -5.11 26.43
N LYS A 30 -14.21 -6.00 26.17
CA LYS A 30 -12.89 -5.91 26.85
C LYS A 30 -11.82 -5.23 26.00
N ARG A 31 -11.45 -4.00 26.37
CA ARG A 31 -10.45 -3.12 25.71
C ARG A 31 -9.01 -3.33 26.17
N LYS A 32 -8.73 -4.52 26.71
CA LYS A 32 -7.46 -4.90 27.33
C LYS A 32 -7.06 -6.29 26.90
N VAL A 33 -5.89 -6.36 26.29
CA VAL A 33 -5.24 -7.61 25.91
C VAL A 33 -4.05 -7.82 26.84
N CYS A 34 -4.04 -8.92 27.59
CA CYS A 34 -2.92 -9.25 28.47
C CYS A 34 -2.28 -10.56 28.04
N ARG A 35 -0.96 -10.55 27.87
CA ARG A 35 -0.19 -11.73 27.50
C ARG A 35 0.42 -12.37 28.75
N TRP A 36 0.44 -13.70 28.76
CA TRP A 36 1.06 -14.50 29.81
C TRP A 36 2.26 -15.22 29.20
N THR A 37 3.44 -15.03 29.76
CA THR A 37 4.55 -15.98 29.61
C THR A 37 4.40 -17.00 30.72
N ALA A 38 4.30 -18.29 30.38
CA ALA A 38 4.38 -19.33 31.39
C ALA A 38 5.74 -19.19 32.07
N GLY A 39 5.75 -18.88 33.38
CA GLY A 39 6.97 -18.93 34.17
C GLY A 39 7.53 -20.35 34.10
N SER A 40 8.82 -20.48 33.82
CA SER A 40 9.54 -21.74 33.93
C SER A 40 9.51 -22.20 35.38
N HIS A 41 8.53 -23.02 35.74
CA HIS A 41 8.59 -23.83 36.94
C HIS A 41 9.03 -25.24 36.55
N ASP A 42 10.16 -25.59 37.14
CA ASP A 42 10.84 -26.87 37.11
C ASP A 42 9.86 -28.04 37.32
N LEU A 43 10.08 -29.08 36.50
CA LEU A 43 9.63 -30.47 36.56
C LEU A 43 8.38 -30.81 37.40
N GLY A 44 7.29 -31.12 36.68
CA GLY A 44 6.51 -32.34 36.97
C GLY A 44 5.47 -32.29 38.08
N VAL A 45 4.43 -31.47 37.94
CA VAL A 45 3.12 -31.73 38.60
C VAL A 45 1.97 -31.31 37.68
N ALA A 46 1.01 -32.21 37.50
CA ALA A 46 -0.19 -31.98 36.71
C ALA A 46 -1.08 -30.91 37.37
N TRP A 47 -1.43 -29.85 36.64
CA TRP A 47 -2.34 -28.81 37.13
C TRP A 47 -3.81 -29.18 36.87
N PRO A 48 -4.72 -28.96 37.85
CA PRO A 48 -6.15 -29.14 37.66
C PRO A 48 -6.77 -27.99 36.86
N LEU A 49 -7.88 -28.31 36.19
CA LEU A 49 -8.80 -27.39 35.52
C LEU A 49 -9.12 -26.17 36.42
N TYR A 50 -8.81 -24.95 35.97
CA TYR A 50 -9.20 -23.73 36.67
C TYR A 50 -10.40 -23.08 35.98
N ASN A 51 -11.59 -23.27 36.57
CA ASN A 51 -12.74 -22.39 36.41
C ASN A 51 -12.74 -21.43 37.60
N GLY A 52 -12.73 -20.11 37.38
CA GLY A 52 -12.90 -19.14 38.46
C GLY A 52 -12.88 -17.68 38.00
N GLU A 53 -13.88 -16.92 38.43
CA GLU A 53 -13.85 -15.46 38.57
C GLU A 53 -12.86 -15.10 39.70
N GLY A 54 -11.79 -14.36 39.43
CA GLY A 54 -10.82 -13.99 40.48
C GLY A 54 -9.51 -13.40 39.95
N THR A 55 -8.93 -12.51 40.75
CA THR A 55 -7.80 -11.62 40.48
C THR A 55 -6.52 -12.34 40.02
N ARG A 56 -5.94 -11.80 38.95
CA ARG A 56 -4.75 -12.29 38.24
C ARG A 56 -3.46 -12.04 39.03
N GLU A 57 -2.83 -13.09 39.54
CA GLU A 57 -1.41 -13.08 39.89
C GLU A 57 -0.57 -13.66 38.74
N GLY A 58 0.31 -12.82 38.20
CA GLY A 58 1.32 -13.09 37.17
C GLY A 58 1.78 -11.76 36.56
N THR A 59 3.03 -11.64 36.12
CA THR A 59 3.61 -10.37 35.61
C THR A 59 3.07 -9.95 34.23
N GLY A 60 1.88 -10.42 33.85
CA GLY A 60 1.34 -10.33 32.49
C GLY A 60 1.24 -8.88 32.02
N GLU A 61 2.02 -8.53 31.00
CA GLU A 61 1.98 -7.23 30.36
C GLU A 61 0.60 -7.05 29.71
N CYS A 62 -0.19 -6.13 30.25
CA CYS A 62 -1.50 -5.76 29.73
C CYS A 62 -1.38 -4.50 28.86
N ARG A 63 -1.97 -4.53 27.67
CA ARG A 63 -2.04 -3.38 26.76
C ARG A 63 -3.48 -3.06 26.41
N CYS A 64 -3.78 -1.77 26.29
CA CYS A 64 -5.07 -1.27 25.83
C CYS A 64 -5.23 -1.47 24.32
N ASP A 65 -6.48 -1.54 23.86
CA ASP A 65 -6.81 -1.46 22.42
C ASP A 65 -6.38 -0.11 21.83
N SER A 66 -6.18 -0.09 20.50
CA SER A 66 -5.75 1.11 19.76
C SER A 66 -6.79 2.23 19.92
N GLY A 67 -6.44 3.22 20.74
CA GLY A 67 -7.29 4.37 21.03
C GLY A 67 -7.61 4.57 22.51
N TYR A 68 -7.23 3.61 23.37
CA TYR A 68 -7.47 3.68 24.80
C TYR A 68 -6.17 3.72 25.60
N LYS A 69 -6.19 4.39 26.75
CA LYS A 69 -5.08 4.47 27.72
C LYS A 69 -5.59 4.37 29.16
N GLY A 70 -4.63 4.35 30.09
CA GLY A 70 -4.88 4.29 31.53
C GLY A 70 -4.98 2.86 32.08
N ASP A 71 -4.92 2.76 33.41
CA ASP A 71 -4.86 1.49 34.14
C ASP A 71 -6.09 0.63 33.97
N MET A 72 -7.20 1.15 33.45
CA MET A 72 -8.42 0.39 33.13
C MET A 72 -8.81 0.46 31.63
N CYS A 73 -8.02 1.15 30.79
CA CYS A 73 -8.33 1.38 29.36
C CYS A 73 -9.70 2.03 29.14
N LEU A 74 -10.05 2.97 30.03
CA LEU A 74 -11.30 3.73 30.00
C LEU A 74 -11.09 5.18 29.51
N GLU A 75 -9.84 5.61 29.32
CA GLU A 75 -9.50 6.94 28.82
C GLU A 75 -9.12 6.88 27.35
N CYS A 76 -9.41 7.93 26.59
CA CYS A 76 -8.97 8.03 25.20
C CYS A 76 -7.49 8.40 25.13
N LYS A 77 -6.75 7.66 24.30
CA LYS A 77 -5.35 7.96 24.00
C LYS A 77 -5.27 9.22 23.13
N ASP A 78 -4.14 9.92 23.17
CA ASP A 78 -3.83 11.01 22.26
C ASP A 78 -4.05 10.57 20.79
N GLY A 79 -4.67 11.44 20.01
CA GLY A 79 -5.21 11.15 18.68
C GLY A 79 -6.65 10.63 18.70
N PHE A 80 -7.30 10.55 19.87
CA PHE A 80 -8.69 10.15 20.04
C PHE A 80 -9.43 11.09 21.00
N TYR A 81 -10.71 11.36 20.73
CA TYR A 81 -11.61 12.10 21.60
C TYR A 81 -12.73 11.21 22.13
N GLU A 82 -13.32 11.63 23.25
CA GLU A 82 -14.48 10.99 23.85
C GLU A 82 -15.76 11.49 23.18
N GLU A 83 -16.44 10.61 22.43
CA GLU A 83 -17.74 10.94 21.83
C GLU A 83 -18.89 10.73 22.80
N SER A 84 -18.81 9.68 23.61
CA SER A 84 -19.78 9.39 24.66
C SER A 84 -19.15 8.56 25.76
N SER A 85 -19.52 8.80 27.00
CA SER A 85 -19.09 7.99 28.13
C SER A 85 -20.28 7.62 29.01
N ASN A 86 -20.26 6.39 29.51
CA ASN A 86 -21.13 5.89 30.56
C ASN A 86 -20.27 5.17 31.61
N GLU A 87 -20.85 4.83 32.77
CA GLU A 87 -20.20 4.20 33.93
C GLU A 87 -19.40 2.92 33.62
N THR A 88 -19.62 2.30 32.46
CA THR A 88 -18.95 1.06 32.04
C THR A 88 -18.23 1.14 30.69
N HIS A 89 -18.44 2.20 29.89
CA HIS A 89 -17.96 2.25 28.51
C HIS A 89 -17.73 3.70 28.03
N THR A 90 -16.51 4.00 27.58
CA THR A 90 -16.12 5.30 26.96
C THR A 90 -15.91 5.12 25.46
N ILE A 91 -16.63 5.75 24.55
CA ILE A 91 -16.39 5.58 23.12
C ILE A 91 -15.33 6.57 22.65
N CYS A 92 -14.13 6.07 22.36
CA CYS A 92 -13.04 6.87 21.81
C CYS A 92 -13.05 6.81 20.28
N LYS A 93 -13.18 7.97 19.63
CA LYS A 93 -13.10 8.12 18.18
C LYS A 93 -11.81 8.86 17.80
N VAL A 94 -11.29 8.56 16.61
CA VAL A 94 -10.06 9.20 16.12
C VAL A 94 -10.30 10.70 15.92
N CYS A 95 -9.29 11.50 16.23
CA CYS A 95 -9.26 12.90 15.83
C CYS A 95 -9.26 13.01 14.30
N HIS A 96 -9.70 14.15 13.79
CA HIS A 96 -9.53 14.46 12.38
C HIS A 96 -8.04 14.49 12.02
N ILE A 97 -7.72 14.14 10.77
CA ILE A 97 -6.33 14.02 10.30
C ILE A 97 -5.52 15.31 10.46
N SER A 98 -6.20 16.46 10.47
CA SER A 98 -5.61 17.78 10.66
C SER A 98 -5.24 18.12 12.11
N CYS A 99 -5.76 17.39 13.10
CA CYS A 99 -5.49 17.69 14.52
C CYS A 99 -4.17 17.09 14.96
N LYS A 100 -3.29 17.89 15.58
CA LYS A 100 -1.95 17.46 16.00
C LYS A 100 -1.96 16.21 16.88
N ASN A 101 -2.61 16.28 18.04
CA ASN A 101 -2.73 15.14 18.97
C ASN A 101 -3.99 15.21 19.85
N ILE A 102 -4.50 16.41 20.15
CA ILE A 102 -5.66 16.59 21.03
C ILE A 102 -6.83 17.13 20.21
N CYS A 103 -8.01 16.55 20.44
CA CYS A 103 -9.26 17.04 19.88
C CYS A 103 -10.41 16.85 20.87
N THR A 104 -11.43 17.70 20.78
CA THR A 104 -12.61 17.72 21.64
C THR A 104 -13.83 17.07 20.98
N GLU A 105 -13.91 17.17 19.66
CA GLU A 105 -14.98 16.60 18.84
C GLU A 105 -14.44 16.08 17.51
N GLY A 106 -15.32 15.47 16.72
CA GLY A 106 -14.99 15.01 15.37
C GLY A 106 -14.82 16.16 14.38
N GLY A 107 -14.10 15.89 13.30
CA GLY A 107 -13.89 16.87 12.23
C GLY A 107 -12.80 17.91 12.53
N PRO A 108 -12.53 18.81 11.58
CA PRO A 108 -11.41 19.74 11.63
C PRO A 108 -11.55 20.87 12.67
N LYS A 109 -12.77 21.18 13.11
CA LYS A 109 -13.04 22.21 14.14
C LYS A 109 -12.75 21.74 15.56
N GLY A 110 -12.87 20.44 15.80
CA GLY A 110 -12.60 19.87 17.11
C GLY A 110 -11.11 19.82 17.48
N CYS A 111 -10.21 20.27 16.61
CA CYS A 111 -8.78 20.26 16.89
C CYS A 111 -8.38 21.37 17.87
N ASP A 112 -7.59 21.02 18.88
CA ASP A 112 -6.97 22.01 19.78
C ASP A 112 -5.82 22.77 19.10
N GLU A 113 -5.03 22.06 18.29
CA GLU A 113 -3.96 22.64 17.47
C GLU A 113 -3.92 21.92 16.11
N CYS A 114 -3.80 22.69 15.04
CA CYS A 114 -3.62 22.17 13.69
C CYS A 114 -2.22 21.57 13.50
N LYS A 115 -2.11 20.48 12.74
CA LYS A 115 -0.83 19.96 12.25
C LYS A 115 -0.19 20.96 11.29
N LYS A 116 1.14 20.87 11.13
CA LYS A 116 1.83 21.53 10.02
C LYS A 116 1.21 21.07 8.67
N GLY A 117 1.07 22.00 7.73
CA GLY A 117 0.34 21.79 6.48
C GLY A 117 -1.15 22.09 6.58
N TRP A 118 -1.62 22.54 7.76
CA TRP A 118 -3.00 22.95 7.99
C TRP A 118 -3.03 24.36 8.61
N GLN A 119 -3.99 25.16 8.18
CA GLN A 119 -4.25 26.51 8.66
C GLN A 119 -5.54 26.52 9.49
N GLU A 120 -5.55 27.26 10.58
CA GLU A 120 -6.75 27.43 11.41
C GLU A 120 -7.73 28.41 10.75
N ASP A 121 -8.99 27.98 10.65
CA ASP A 121 -10.13 28.80 10.24
C ASP A 121 -11.18 28.83 11.37
N GLU A 122 -11.79 29.99 11.62
CA GLU A 122 -12.70 30.21 12.75
C GLU A 122 -14.02 29.44 12.60
N GLU A 123 -14.51 29.28 11.36
CA GLU A 123 -15.79 28.63 11.10
C GLU A 123 -15.60 27.12 10.86
N LEU A 124 -14.61 26.78 10.03
CA LEU A 124 -14.39 25.44 9.50
C LEU A 124 -13.30 24.65 10.25
N GLY A 125 -12.55 25.28 11.16
CA GLY A 125 -11.46 24.63 11.88
C GLY A 125 -10.20 24.47 11.03
N CYS A 126 -9.37 23.48 11.33
CA CYS A 126 -8.12 23.25 10.60
C CYS A 126 -8.35 22.84 9.14
N GLN A 127 -8.08 23.78 8.22
CA GLN A 127 -8.16 23.62 6.77
C GLN A 127 -6.80 23.26 6.18
N ASP A 128 -6.82 22.49 5.11
CA ASP A 128 -5.61 22.11 4.38
C ASP A 128 -4.99 23.35 3.70
N ILE A 129 -3.67 23.49 3.77
CA ILE A 129 -2.98 24.56 3.06
C ILE A 129 -2.72 24.07 1.65
N ASP A 130 -3.29 24.75 0.65
CA ASP A 130 -2.95 24.47 -0.75
C ASP A 130 -1.58 25.05 -1.09
N GLU A 131 -0.52 24.26 -0.88
CA GLU A 131 0.83 24.72 -1.18
C GLU A 131 1.04 24.91 -2.69
N CYS A 132 0.28 24.21 -3.54
CA CYS A 132 0.36 24.32 -5.00
C CYS A 132 -0.09 25.68 -5.54
N ALA A 133 -0.86 26.45 -4.78
CA ALA A 133 -1.21 27.83 -5.12
C ALA A 133 0.03 28.75 -5.30
N THR A 134 1.18 28.36 -4.73
CA THR A 134 2.45 29.10 -4.83
C THR A 134 3.45 28.51 -5.83
N ALA A 135 3.04 27.50 -6.60
CA ALA A 135 3.90 26.75 -7.54
C ALA A 135 5.26 26.32 -6.92
N PRO A 136 5.25 25.47 -5.88
CA PRO A 136 6.44 25.15 -5.08
C PRO A 136 7.38 24.11 -5.73
N CYS A 137 6.99 23.51 -6.85
CA CYS A 137 7.76 22.45 -7.52
C CYS A 137 8.81 23.01 -8.48
N GLU A 138 9.77 22.16 -8.86
CA GLU A 138 10.83 22.51 -9.80
C GLU A 138 10.31 22.60 -11.25
N GLU A 139 11.17 23.04 -12.17
CA GLU A 139 10.88 23.00 -13.61
C GLU A 139 10.57 21.55 -14.07
N ASN A 140 9.69 21.41 -15.05
CA ASN A 140 9.20 20.13 -15.61
C ASN A 140 8.52 19.21 -14.57
N GLN A 141 8.01 19.79 -13.48
CA GLN A 141 7.16 19.13 -12.51
C GLN A 141 5.83 19.85 -12.36
N TYR A 142 4.78 19.09 -12.04
CA TYR A 142 3.50 19.63 -11.61
C TYR A 142 3.25 19.33 -10.13
N CYS A 143 2.57 20.25 -9.47
CA CYS A 143 2.20 20.12 -8.07
C CYS A 143 0.82 19.46 -7.93
N SER A 144 0.71 18.49 -7.02
CA SER A 144 -0.55 17.93 -6.57
C SER A 144 -0.73 18.19 -5.09
N ASN A 145 -1.74 18.99 -4.73
CA ASN A 145 -2.06 19.26 -3.34
C ASN A 145 -2.63 17.98 -2.69
N THR A 146 -2.19 17.68 -1.48
CA THR A 146 -2.59 16.48 -0.72
C THR A 146 -2.96 16.88 0.71
N GLN A 147 -3.71 16.06 1.43
CA GLN A 147 -4.12 16.44 2.78
C GLN A 147 -2.91 16.53 3.73
N GLY A 148 -2.59 17.75 4.16
CA GLY A 148 -1.50 18.15 5.05
C GLY A 148 -0.15 18.34 4.36
N SER A 149 -0.09 18.28 3.03
CA SER A 149 1.16 18.47 2.27
C SER A 149 0.91 18.57 0.76
N TYR A 150 1.98 18.56 -0.03
CA TYR A 150 1.88 18.46 -1.48
C TYR A 150 2.90 17.45 -2.00
N THR A 151 2.66 16.93 -3.20
CA THR A 151 3.62 16.08 -3.89
C THR A 151 3.89 16.66 -5.28
N CYS A 152 5.17 16.74 -5.64
CA CYS A 152 5.60 17.11 -6.98
C CYS A 152 5.79 15.85 -7.82
N PHE A 153 5.28 15.88 -9.03
CA PHE A 153 5.40 14.80 -10.01
C PHE A 153 6.04 15.33 -11.28
N THR A 154 6.87 14.53 -11.93
CA THR A 154 7.45 14.88 -13.22
C THR A 154 6.37 14.92 -14.30
N CYS A 155 6.53 15.83 -15.26
CA CYS A 155 5.68 15.88 -16.44
C CYS A 155 5.79 14.60 -17.29
N ASP A 156 4.81 14.42 -18.18
CA ASP A 156 4.91 13.42 -19.25
C ASP A 156 6.08 13.76 -20.18
N VAL A 157 6.69 12.75 -20.80
CA VAL A 157 7.82 12.94 -21.73
C VAL A 157 7.46 13.85 -22.90
N ALA A 158 6.18 13.87 -23.28
CA ALA A 158 5.65 14.74 -24.33
C ALA A 158 5.55 16.23 -23.93
N CYS A 159 5.69 16.57 -22.65
CA CYS A 159 5.56 17.93 -22.15
C CYS A 159 6.91 18.52 -21.74
N ASP A 160 7.20 19.74 -22.23
CA ASP A 160 8.28 20.55 -21.67
C ASP A 160 7.83 21.13 -20.32
N SER A 161 6.59 21.63 -20.26
CA SER A 161 5.96 22.04 -19.01
C SER A 161 4.53 21.53 -18.92
N CYS A 162 4.03 21.27 -17.70
CA CYS A 162 2.72 20.66 -17.48
C CYS A 162 2.00 21.21 -16.24
N THR A 163 0.70 20.96 -16.17
CA THR A 163 -0.19 21.34 -15.06
C THR A 163 -0.76 20.13 -14.33
N GLY A 164 -0.43 18.92 -14.78
CA GLY A 164 -1.02 17.69 -14.30
C GLY A 164 -0.42 16.47 -15.00
N ALA A 165 -0.95 15.29 -14.67
CA ALA A 165 -0.50 14.03 -15.22
C ALA A 165 -0.86 13.85 -16.71
N GLY A 166 0.06 13.25 -17.46
CA GLY A 166 -0.13 12.78 -18.84
C GLY A 166 -0.05 13.88 -19.92
N PRO A 167 -0.11 13.49 -21.20
CA PRO A 167 0.15 14.37 -22.34
C PRO A 167 -0.95 15.41 -22.61
N LYS A 168 -2.13 15.24 -21.99
CA LYS A 168 -3.28 16.18 -22.07
C LYS A 168 -3.15 17.38 -21.16
N LYS A 169 -2.25 17.32 -20.19
CA LYS A 169 -2.01 18.39 -19.23
C LYS A 169 -0.69 19.11 -19.49
N CYS A 170 -0.10 18.90 -20.68
CA CYS A 170 0.99 19.72 -21.16
C CYS A 170 0.50 21.16 -21.33
N LYS A 171 1.30 22.10 -20.85
CA LYS A 171 1.18 23.51 -21.14
C LYS A 171 1.95 23.84 -22.42
N GLU A 172 3.12 23.21 -22.58
CA GLU A 172 3.99 23.33 -23.74
C GLU A 172 4.50 21.93 -24.10
N CYS A 173 4.53 21.61 -25.40
CA CYS A 173 5.02 20.32 -25.88
C CYS A 173 6.55 20.30 -25.92
N SER A 174 7.12 19.15 -25.57
CA SER A 174 8.54 18.87 -25.75
C SER A 174 8.93 18.91 -27.22
N THR A 175 10.23 19.07 -27.50
CA THR A 175 10.75 18.92 -28.87
C THR A 175 10.46 17.50 -29.39
N GLY A 176 10.05 17.39 -30.67
CA GLY A 176 9.61 16.13 -31.27
C GLY A 176 8.15 15.77 -30.96
N PHE A 177 7.40 16.69 -30.35
CA PHE A 177 5.96 16.56 -30.15
C PHE A 177 5.22 17.81 -30.65
N THR A 178 4.07 17.61 -31.27
CA THR A 178 3.18 18.67 -31.76
C THR A 178 1.86 18.65 -30.99
N PHE A 179 1.39 19.83 -30.57
CA PHE A 179 0.08 19.97 -29.93
C PHE A 179 -1.04 19.70 -30.93
N ASN A 180 -1.88 18.73 -30.60
CA ASN A 180 -3.07 18.42 -31.38
C ASN A 180 -4.31 19.05 -30.72
N GLU A 181 -4.99 19.95 -31.43
CA GLU A 181 -6.17 20.66 -30.91
C GLU A 181 -7.39 19.74 -30.73
N ASP A 182 -7.54 18.70 -31.56
CA ASP A 182 -8.69 17.78 -31.50
C ASP A 182 -8.62 16.86 -30.28
N SER A 183 -7.44 16.31 -29.98
CA SER A 183 -7.23 15.46 -28.80
C SER A 183 -6.76 16.22 -27.56
N THR A 184 -6.45 17.52 -27.71
CA THR A 184 -5.95 18.42 -26.65
C THR A 184 -4.73 17.85 -25.93
N GLU A 185 -3.79 17.27 -26.68
CA GLU A 185 -2.59 16.64 -26.14
C GLU A 185 -1.38 16.84 -27.06
N CYS A 186 -0.19 16.71 -26.49
CA CYS A 186 1.05 16.67 -27.26
C CYS A 186 1.21 15.27 -27.87
N LEU A 187 1.19 15.20 -29.21
CA LEU A 187 1.38 13.97 -29.96
C LEU A 187 2.80 13.91 -30.48
N ASP A 188 3.37 12.71 -30.43
CA ASP A 188 4.68 12.41 -30.98
C ASP A 188 4.73 12.65 -32.49
N ASP A 189 5.76 13.37 -32.94
CA ASP A 189 5.99 13.62 -34.36
C ASP A 189 6.65 12.39 -34.97
N ASN A 190 5.90 11.60 -35.74
CA ASN A 190 6.46 10.39 -36.34
C ASN A 190 7.32 10.72 -37.57
N GLU A 191 8.61 10.98 -37.36
CA GLU A 191 9.49 11.42 -38.44
C GLU A 191 9.68 10.30 -39.48
N CYS A 192 9.70 9.03 -39.05
CA CYS A 192 9.79 7.88 -39.96
C CYS A 192 8.63 7.82 -40.98
N SER A 193 7.45 8.30 -40.59
CA SER A 193 6.28 8.37 -41.48
C SER A 193 6.30 9.62 -42.35
N ALA A 194 6.88 10.72 -41.86
CA ALA A 194 7.00 11.97 -42.58
C ALA A 194 8.08 11.90 -43.68
N ASP A 195 9.20 11.24 -43.41
CA ASP A 195 10.30 11.07 -44.35
C ASP A 195 10.89 9.64 -44.30
N PRO A 196 10.54 8.77 -45.28
CA PRO A 196 11.11 7.43 -45.38
C PRO A 196 12.62 7.38 -45.64
N SER A 197 13.25 8.52 -45.99
CA SER A 197 14.68 8.60 -46.33
C SER A 197 15.59 9.02 -45.17
N LEU A 198 15.04 9.25 -43.97
CA LEU A 198 15.79 9.66 -42.77
C LEU A 198 16.97 8.74 -42.44
N CYS A 199 16.78 7.43 -42.62
CA CYS A 199 17.83 6.44 -42.43
C CYS A 199 18.45 6.09 -43.78
N SER A 200 19.62 6.66 -44.06
CA SER A 200 20.31 6.49 -45.35
C SER A 200 21.33 5.34 -45.36
N GLY A 201 21.57 4.66 -44.24
CA GLY A 201 22.52 3.55 -44.16
C GLY A 201 22.01 2.27 -44.84
N GLU A 202 22.92 1.49 -45.42
CA GLU A 202 22.58 0.21 -46.03
C GLU A 202 22.07 -0.77 -44.97
N ASN A 203 20.95 -1.44 -45.24
CA ASN A 203 20.28 -2.37 -44.31
C ASN A 203 19.82 -1.71 -42.99
N GLU A 204 19.55 -0.40 -43.01
CA GLU A 204 18.90 0.32 -41.91
C GLU A 204 17.39 0.44 -42.14
N MET A 205 16.67 0.63 -41.03
CA MET A 205 15.27 1.00 -41.02
C MET A 205 15.01 2.05 -39.94
N CYS A 206 14.12 2.98 -40.23
CA CYS A 206 13.69 3.98 -39.26
C CYS A 206 12.74 3.34 -38.24
N LYS A 207 12.99 3.59 -36.96
CA LYS A 207 12.13 3.21 -35.84
C LYS A 207 11.75 4.48 -35.09
N ASN A 208 10.46 4.79 -35.08
CA ASN A 208 9.92 5.92 -34.34
C ASN A 208 9.99 5.68 -32.83
N THR A 209 10.35 6.70 -32.06
CA THR A 209 10.42 6.68 -30.58
C THR A 209 9.81 7.96 -30.01
N PRO A 210 9.31 7.99 -28.77
CA PRO A 210 8.73 9.23 -28.24
C PRO A 210 9.74 10.40 -28.24
N GLY A 211 9.42 11.46 -28.98
CA GLY A 211 10.18 12.69 -29.14
C GLY A 211 11.33 12.63 -30.14
N THR A 212 11.56 11.49 -30.80
CA THR A 212 12.67 11.32 -31.76
C THR A 212 12.55 10.03 -32.59
N TYR A 213 13.54 9.73 -33.42
CA TYR A 213 13.63 8.46 -34.12
C TYR A 213 15.02 7.84 -33.98
N GLU A 214 15.08 6.52 -34.14
CA GLU A 214 16.32 5.77 -34.19
C GLU A 214 16.42 5.00 -35.50
N CYS A 215 17.54 5.13 -36.21
CA CYS A 215 17.86 4.25 -37.33
C CYS A 215 18.42 2.95 -36.77
N VAL A 216 17.70 1.83 -36.93
CA VAL A 216 18.10 0.51 -36.44
C VAL A 216 18.42 -0.42 -37.61
N CYS A 217 19.25 -1.44 -37.38
CA CYS A 217 19.52 -2.43 -38.42
C CYS A 217 18.27 -3.28 -38.69
N GLN A 218 18.04 -3.60 -39.97
CA GLN A 218 16.98 -4.51 -40.38
C GLN A 218 17.18 -5.91 -39.78
N THR A 219 16.09 -6.68 -39.67
CA THR A 219 16.12 -8.06 -39.19
C THR A 219 17.18 -8.89 -39.94
N GLY A 220 18.05 -9.56 -39.20
CA GLY A 220 19.18 -10.32 -39.76
C GLY A 220 20.48 -9.52 -39.93
N PHE A 221 20.52 -8.26 -39.48
CA PHE A 221 21.70 -7.42 -39.45
C PHE A 221 22.00 -6.90 -38.05
N VAL A 222 23.27 -6.62 -37.76
CA VAL A 222 23.76 -6.04 -36.49
C VAL A 222 24.65 -4.84 -36.78
N ARG A 223 24.61 -3.82 -35.91
CA ARG A 223 25.43 -2.62 -36.08
C ARG A 223 26.87 -2.90 -35.64
N ARG A 224 27.82 -2.74 -36.57
CA ARG A 224 29.27 -2.77 -36.31
C ARG A 224 29.94 -1.64 -37.07
N ASP A 225 30.83 -0.90 -36.42
CA ASP A 225 31.54 0.24 -37.01
C ASP A 225 30.61 1.25 -37.73
N ASN A 226 29.43 1.50 -37.12
CA ASN A 226 28.38 2.37 -37.64
C ASN A 226 27.75 1.91 -38.98
N VAL A 227 27.86 0.62 -39.32
CA VAL A 227 27.26 -0.01 -40.51
C VAL A 227 26.49 -1.27 -40.10
N CYS A 228 25.36 -1.54 -40.77
CA CYS A 228 24.61 -2.77 -40.56
C CYS A 228 25.20 -3.90 -41.41
N VAL A 229 25.79 -4.90 -40.74
CA VAL A 229 26.37 -6.09 -41.35
C VAL A 229 25.53 -7.32 -41.01
N THR A 230 25.60 -8.37 -41.83
CA THR A 230 24.83 -9.59 -41.58
C THR A 230 25.11 -10.18 -40.20
N ALA A 231 24.05 -10.53 -39.49
CA ALA A 231 24.14 -11.20 -38.21
C ALA A 231 24.80 -12.59 -38.40
N PRO A 232 25.71 -13.00 -37.50
CA PRO A 232 26.20 -14.38 -37.49
C PRO A 232 25.02 -15.35 -37.37
N LYS A 233 25.04 -16.43 -38.16
CA LYS A 233 23.97 -17.45 -38.20
C LYS A 233 23.80 -18.22 -36.88
N ASP A 234 24.67 -17.98 -35.90
CA ASP A 234 24.69 -18.64 -34.60
C ASP A 234 24.12 -17.74 -33.48
N ALA A 235 23.46 -16.62 -33.83
CA ALA A 235 22.87 -15.67 -32.87
C ALA A 235 21.33 -15.73 -32.85
N GLU A 236 20.76 -16.93 -33.00
CA GLU A 236 19.34 -17.18 -32.76
C GLU A 236 19.24 -18.12 -31.54
N SER A 237 18.52 -17.69 -30.50
CA SER A 237 18.39 -18.29 -29.16
C SER A 237 19.44 -17.92 -28.11
N GLU A 238 19.23 -16.78 -27.42
CA GLU A 238 19.20 -16.73 -25.94
C GLU A 238 18.21 -15.64 -25.48
N THR A 239 16.93 -15.82 -25.85
CA THR A 239 15.83 -15.39 -24.97
C THR A 239 15.09 -16.66 -24.60
N GLY A 240 15.66 -17.39 -23.65
CA GLY A 240 14.97 -18.50 -23.01
C GLY A 240 13.76 -17.93 -22.28
N PHE A 241 12.57 -18.16 -22.85
CA PHE A 241 11.39 -18.32 -22.04
C PHE A 241 11.69 -19.46 -21.06
N VAL A 242 11.73 -19.16 -19.76
CA VAL A 242 11.56 -20.20 -18.75
C VAL A 242 10.07 -20.57 -18.79
N GLU A 243 9.73 -21.53 -19.63
CA GLU A 243 8.54 -22.34 -19.40
C GLU A 243 8.89 -23.30 -18.25
N ASP A 244 8.53 -22.89 -17.02
CA ASP A 244 8.49 -23.81 -15.88
C ASP A 244 7.26 -24.71 -16.03
N GLU A 245 7.40 -25.81 -16.77
CA GLU A 245 6.58 -27.01 -16.58
C GLU A 245 7.47 -28.26 -16.61
N ASP A 246 7.82 -28.76 -15.41
CA ASP A 246 7.75 -30.18 -15.08
C ASP A 246 8.28 -30.46 -13.65
N ILE A 247 7.39 -30.47 -12.66
CA ILE A 247 7.44 -31.52 -11.62
C ILE A 247 6.18 -32.36 -11.75
N LYS A 248 6.42 -33.59 -12.21
CA LYS A 248 5.46 -34.65 -12.50
C LYS A 248 4.68 -35.07 -11.25
N LYS A 249 3.37 -35.21 -11.47
CA LYS A 249 2.49 -36.34 -11.15
C LYS A 249 2.64 -36.98 -9.75
N ASP A 250 1.55 -36.95 -9.00
CA ASP A 250 0.80 -38.19 -8.77
C ASP A 250 -0.70 -37.92 -8.63
N GLU A 251 -1.49 -38.74 -9.32
CA GLU A 251 -2.94 -38.78 -9.30
C GLU A 251 -3.41 -39.60 -8.09
N SER A 252 -4.50 -39.19 -7.43
CA SER A 252 -5.67 -40.06 -7.23
C SER A 252 -6.72 -39.37 -6.35
N GLU A 253 -7.91 -39.18 -6.93
CA GLU A 253 -9.26 -39.42 -6.37
C GLU A 253 -9.61 -38.72 -5.03
N GLU A 254 -10.75 -38.05 -4.87
CA GLU A 254 -12.09 -38.56 -5.15
C GLU A 254 -13.13 -37.42 -5.01
N SER A 255 -14.00 -37.31 -6.01
CA SER A 255 -15.46 -37.08 -5.93
C SER A 255 -16.06 -36.10 -4.90
N ALA A 256 -16.53 -34.98 -5.46
CA ALA A 256 -17.94 -34.56 -5.49
C ALA A 256 -18.62 -33.89 -4.28
N LYS A 257 -19.47 -32.91 -4.68
CA LYS A 257 -20.63 -32.28 -4.00
C LYS A 257 -20.26 -31.21 -2.95
N GLU A 258 -20.98 -30.10 -2.83
CA GLU A 258 -22.37 -29.79 -3.19
C GLU A 258 -22.55 -28.26 -3.26
N GLU A 259 -23.65 -27.86 -3.89
CA GLU A 259 -24.14 -26.49 -4.13
C GLU A 259 -24.27 -25.61 -2.87
N LEU A 260 -23.92 -24.32 -2.96
CA LEU A 260 -24.86 -23.19 -3.06
C LEU A 260 -24.11 -21.85 -3.23
#